data_AF-A0A6G2D8R1-F1
#
_entry.id   AF-A0A6G2D8R1-F1
#
_cell.length_a   1.000
_cell.length_b   1.000
_cell.length_c   1.000
_cell.angle_alpha   90.00
_cell.angle_beta   90.00
_cell.angle_gamma   90.00
#
_symmetry.space_group_name_H-M   'P 1'
#
loop_
_entity.id
_entity.type
_entity.pdbx_description
1 polymer ?
#
loop_
_entity_poly.entity_id
_entity_poly.type
_entity_poly.pdbx_seq_one_letter_code
_entity_poly.pdbx_strand_id
1 'polypeptide(L)' 'EGEIEFHDIRDVSDDEFKKLRGKVDVICGGFPCQAFSIAGRRLGFEDTRGTLFFEIARAAKQIQPRFLFLENVKGLLN' A
#
# COMPACT_ATOMS: atom_id res chain seq x y z
N GLU A 1 8.60 20.19 9.92
CA GLU A 1 9.54 20.21 8.77
C GLU A 1 9.93 18.79 8.44
N GLY A 2 9.90 18.41 7.16
CA GLY A 2 10.34 17.08 6.71
C GLY A 2 9.22 16.09 6.33
N GLU A 3 7.95 16.48 6.43
CA GLU A 3 6.83 15.67 5.95
C GLU A 3 6.47 16.06 4.50
N ILE A 4 6.24 15.05 3.66
CA ILE A 4 5.80 15.20 2.27
C ILE A 4 4.48 14.44 2.15
N GLU A 5 3.44 15.11 1.67
CA GLU A 5 2.12 14.52 1.43
C GLU A 5 1.87 14.40 -0.07
N PHE A 6 1.43 13.21 -0.51
CA PHE A 6 1.10 12.91 -1.91
C PHE A 6 -0.40 12.67 -2.14
N HIS A 7 -1.23 12.76 -1.09
CA HIS A 7 -2.65 12.41 -1.10
C HIS A 7 -2.94 10.97 -1.57
N ASP A 8 -3.43 10.79 -2.79
CA ASP A 8 -3.81 9.48 -3.32
C ASP A 8 -2.60 8.74 -3.90
N ILE A 9 -2.30 7.57 -3.34
CA ILE A 9 -1.17 6.74 -3.78
C ILE A 9 -1.28 6.32 -5.25
N ARG A 10 -2.49 6.27 -5.82
CA ARG A 10 -2.73 5.92 -7.22
C ARG A 10 -2.23 6.99 -8.19
N ASP A 11 -2.16 8.24 -7.74
CA ASP A 11 -1.72 9.37 -8.56
C ASP A 11 -0.20 9.59 -8.48
N VAL A 12 0.48 8.88 -7.58
CA VAL A 12 1.94 8.99 -7.42
C VAL A 12 2.65 8.19 -8.49
N SER A 13 3.44 8.87 -9.33
CA SER A 13 4.19 8.22 -10.40
C SER A 13 5.34 7.35 -9.86
N ASP A 14 5.77 6.38 -10.67
CA ASP A 14 6.94 5.56 -10.35
C ASP A 14 8.22 6.40 -10.16
N ASP A 15 8.34 7.52 -10.88
CA ASP A 15 9.51 8.40 -10.78
C ASP A 15 9.51 9.20 -9.49
N GLU A 16 8.35 9.61 -8.98
CA GLU A 16 8.27 10.19 -7.63
C GLU A 16 8.72 9.18 -6.56
N PHE A 17 8.27 7.93 -6.65
CA PHE A 17 8.72 6.89 -5.73
C PHE A 17 10.22 6.60 -5.83
N LYS A 18 10.80 6.56 -7.04
CA LYS A 18 12.25 6.34 -7.20
C LYS A 18 13.09 7.44 -6.54
N LYS A 19 12.61 8.68 -6.45
CA LYS A 19 13.33 9.77 -5.74
C LYS A 19 13.54 9.48 -4.25
N LEU A 20 12.74 8.59 -3.67
CA LEU A 20 12.81 8.14 -2.28
C LEU A 20 13.72 6.91 -2.10
N ARG A 21 14.18 6.28 -3.18
CA ARG A 21 15.06 5.11 -3.11
C ARG A 21 16.35 5.43 -2.37
N GLY A 22 16.70 4.56 -1.42
CA GLY A 22 17.87 4.74 -0.54
C GLY A 22 17.70 5.82 0.53
N LYS A 23 16.52 6.42 0.66
CA LYS A 23 16.18 7.41 1.70
C LYS A 23 15.11 6.92 2.68
N VAL A 24 14.43 5.82 2.36
CA VAL A 24 13.34 5.25 3.15
C VAL A 24 13.77 3.89 3.67
N ASP A 25 13.89 3.76 4.99
CA ASP A 25 14.19 2.48 5.64
C ASP A 25 12.94 1.59 5.79
N VAL A 26 11.77 2.19 6.02
CA VAL A 26 10.53 1.47 6.36
C VAL A 26 9.35 2.05 5.59
N ILE A 27 8.51 1.18 5.04
CA ILE A 27 7.15 1.52 4.60
C ILE A 27 6.16 0.92 5.61
N CYS A 28 5.33 1.77 6.21
CA CYS A 28 4.21 1.37 7.05
C CYS A 28 2.90 1.64 6.29
N GLY A 29 1.99 0.67 6.21
CA GLY A 29 0.74 0.86 5.47
C GLY A 29 -0.42 0.03 6.00
N GLY A 30 -1.61 0.63 6.02
CA GLY A 30 -2.89 -0.08 6.12
C GLY A 30 -3.67 0.15 4.84
N PHE A 31 -4.46 -0.84 4.41
CA PHE A 31 -5.26 -0.72 3.19
C PHE A 31 -6.70 -1.18 3.43
N PRO A 32 -7.68 -0.63 2.68
CA PRO A 32 -9.10 -0.83 2.97
C PRO A 32 -9.48 -2.32 3.08
N CYS A 33 -9.99 -2.72 4.25
CA CYS A 33 -10.31 -4.10 4.57
C CYS A 33 -11.70 -4.56 4.06
N GLN A 34 -12.49 -3.66 3.46
CA GLN A 34 -13.87 -3.92 3.05
C GLN A 34 -13.97 -5.01 1.96
N ALA A 35 -12.91 -5.19 1.17
CA ALA A 35 -12.82 -6.29 0.20
C ALA A 35 -12.52 -7.66 0.85
N PHE A 36 -11.95 -7.66 2.05
CA PHE A 36 -11.45 -8.83 2.80
C PHE A 36 -12.27 -9.16 4.06
N SER A 37 -13.29 -8.36 4.38
CA SER A 37 -14.17 -8.54 5.54
C SER A 37 -15.36 -9.47 5.22
N ILE A 38 -15.79 -10.24 6.23
CA ILE A 38 -16.96 -11.14 6.20
C ILE A 38 -18.27 -10.40 5.88
N ALA A 39 -18.33 -9.09 6.15
CA ALA A 39 -19.47 -8.23 5.81
C ALA A 39 -19.47 -7.75 4.34
N GLY A 40 -18.43 -8.05 3.56
CA GLY A 40 -18.29 -7.76 2.13
C GLY A 40 -18.40 -9.02 1.26
N ARG A 41 -18.48 -8.84 -0.07
CA ARG A 41 -18.64 -9.94 -1.05
C ARG A 41 -17.43 -10.90 -1.18
N ARG A 42 -16.39 -10.77 -0.33
CA ARG A 42 -15.15 -11.56 -0.37
C ARG A 42 -14.51 -11.65 -1.77
N LEU A 43 -14.54 -10.54 -2.51
CA LEU A 43 -13.90 -10.46 -3.82
C LEU A 43 -12.37 -10.28 -3.69
N GLY A 44 -11.85 -10.05 -2.47
CA GLY A 44 -10.42 -9.97 -2.20
C GLY A 44 -9.72 -8.93 -3.08
N PHE A 45 -8.74 -9.36 -3.86
CA PHE A 45 -8.00 -8.50 -4.79
C PHE A 45 -8.77 -8.14 -6.07
N GLU A 46 -9.94 -8.73 -6.32
CA GLU A 46 -10.78 -8.43 -7.48
C GLU A 46 -11.74 -7.24 -7.24
N ASP A 47 -11.83 -6.73 -6.01
CA ASP A 47 -12.52 -5.46 -5.72
C ASP A 47 -11.55 -4.28 -5.95
N THR A 48 -12.01 -3.22 -6.62
CA THR A 48 -11.22 -2.00 -6.89
C THR A 48 -10.69 -1.30 -5.64
N ARG A 49 -11.18 -1.66 -4.45
CA ARG A 49 -10.68 -1.18 -3.15
C ARG A 49 -9.60 -2.07 -2.54
N GLY A 50 -9.57 -3.36 -2.90
CA GLY A 50 -8.51 -4.29 -2.52
C GLY A 50 -7.20 -4.05 -3.29
N THR A 51 -7.25 -3.26 -4.37
CA THR A 51 -6.10 -2.94 -5.23
C THR A 51 -5.08 -2.01 -4.58
N LEU A 52 -5.43 -1.30 -3.50
CA LEU A 52 -4.47 -0.42 -2.81
C LEU A 52 -3.30 -1.17 -2.18
N PHE A 53 -3.46 -2.47 -1.89
CA PHE A 53 -2.31 -3.33 -1.57
C PHE A 53 -1.27 -3.35 -2.70
N PHE A 54 -1.72 -3.42 -3.95
CA PHE A 54 -0.82 -3.41 -5.11
C PHE A 54 -0.15 -2.05 -5.31
N GLU A 55 -0.79 -0.96 -4.92
CA GLU A 55 -0.14 0.35 -4.92
C GLU A 55 0.97 0.44 -3.86
N ILE A 56 0.75 -0.12 -2.67
CA ILE A 56 1.80 -0.25 -1.65
C ILE A 56 2.94 -1.14 -2.17
N ALA A 57 2.62 -2.26 -2.83
CA ALA A 57 3.61 -3.14 -3.44
C ALA A 57 4.37 -2.44 -4.59
N ARG A 58 3.70 -1.61 -5.40
CA ARG A 58 4.30 -0.78 -6.44
C ARG A 58 5.28 0.22 -5.84
N ALA A 59 4.85 0.95 -4.80
CA ALA A 59 5.71 1.86 -4.06
C ALA A 59 6.95 1.14 -3.49
N ALA A 60 6.77 -0.01 -2.82
CA ALA A 60 7.87 -0.80 -2.29
C ALA A 60 8.84 -1.30 -3.37
N LYS A 61 8.33 -1.69 -4.54
CA LYS A 61 9.17 -2.07 -5.69
C LYS A 61 10.04 -0.92 -6.18
N GLN A 62 9.52 0.31 -6.21
CA GLN A 62 10.28 1.47 -6.66
C GLN A 62 11.22 2.03 -5.59
N ILE A 63 10.74 2.15 -4.35
CA ILE A 63 11.46 2.72 -3.20
C ILE A 63 12.53 1.77 -2.66
N GLN A 64 12.28 0.46 -2.71
CA GLN A 64 13.16 -0.59 -2.15
C GLN A 64 13.53 -0.34 -0.68
N PRO A 65 12.53 -0.22 0.22
CA PRO A 65 12.79 -0.06 1.65
C PRO A 65 13.40 -1.35 2.23
N ARG A 66 14.01 -1.24 3.40
CA ARG A 66 14.55 -2.40 4.14
C ARG A 66 13.45 -3.21 4.81
N PHE A 67 12.36 -2.55 5.21
CA PHE A 67 11.25 -3.17 5.93
C PHE A 67 9.90 -2.72 5.38
N LEU A 68 8.95 -3.65 5.36
CA LEU A 68 7.53 -3.38 5.15
C LEU A 68 6.76 -3.81 6.39
N PHE A 69 5.94 -2.91 6.93
CA PHE A 69 5.01 -3.20 8.03
C PHE A 69 3.59 -2.90 7.56
N LEU A 70 2.82 -3.96 7.29
CA LEU A 70 1.48 -3.85 6.73
C LEU A 70 0.43 -4.34 7.73
N GLU A 71 -0.56 -3.50 8.01
CA GLU A 71 -1.68 -3.80 8.90
C GLU A 71 -2.94 -4.10 8.10
N ASN A 72 -3.64 -5.18 8.45
CA ASN A 72 -4.97 -5.48 7.96
C ASN A 72 -5.73 -6.41 8.92
N VAL A 73 -7.02 -6.62 8.66
CA VAL A 73 -7.89 -7.52 9.43
C VAL A 73 -7.50 -8.99 9.26
N LYS A 74 -7.85 -9.82 10.25
CA LYS A 74 -7.59 -11.28 10.27
C LYS A 74 -8.08 -12.04 9.03
N GLY A 75 -9.05 -11.49 8.29
CA GLY A 75 -9.62 -12.08 7.08
C GLY A 75 -8.75 -12.00 5.83
N LEU A 76 -7.59 -11.33 5.88
CA LEU A 76 -6.73 -11.10 4.70
C LEU A 76 -6.24 -12.39 4.03
N LEU A 77 -5.99 -13.45 4.80
CA LEU A 77 -5.38 -14.70 4.32
C LEU A 77 -6.37 -15.86 4.16
N ASN A 78 -7.68 -15.59 4.29
CA ASN A 78 -8.72 -16.63 4.30
C ASN A 78 -9.36 -16.88 2.93
#